data_AF-A0A0D2EQC4-F1
#
_entry.id   AF-A0A0D2EQC4-F1
#
_cell.length_a   1.000
_cell.length_b   1.000
_cell.length_c   1.000
_cell.angle_alpha   90.00
_cell.angle_beta   90.00
_cell.angle_gamma   90.00
#
_symmetry.space_group_name_H-M   'P 1'
#
loop_
_entity.id
_entity.type
_entity.pdbx_description
1 polymer ?
#
loop_
_entity_poly.entity_id
_entity_poly.type
_entity_poly.pdbx_seq_one_letter_code
_entity_poly.pdbx_strand_id
1 'polypeptide(L)'
;MSDVFRTTQYKAFNDELVRRVDEARTISSHFTSITDTAKNTLKVIFEQKLYEKFFVYTTQSFIDVFLSPTPPTLADLLRLPAVSLFDRDVLDCSYVVYIVVLIKDGVVSFRLYVGSASDTSYGAWRRLQDYETGKQMAMHVQESLDQGFEIHHHGIALLASRKHTDATGNLRSWILALEAVVTYSLWTQWQGPKSRPHQDHYMRPLCRWDVDNLGYLGLNTQNPLGEPVSRGDDGLSASARSYRKTKHALDQYEAGELSSSDETVQNALRLRQDRRNRQGKKKDVLKKYDAGELSSSDEVVQDAVKIRQYHRDRDGNRKDVLKKYDAGELSSSDEAVQGPLKRRNQKIKRDRDTQNLLRQWQTGALKEPTPDEMVRIDGAIRNRKSSRARWDKLKEDNVVEKAKANMEKWGMKMYEKKIRKQARDFYRRGGWSPSERPAKVDEAIREFRQLGHIEYAKLHAARQYKMKGEGSEMVARTASSANTKDVQDIQDDRVLSEDDDIGDDIEFEDEHVFTEDVDPDDDMEFEHDIVSANKAYNDHRMEIPDSENDDVLNEDDGADDGLEPEDNIVFSDELYREHRMEIPDSEDSDSDWNGKD
;
A
#
# COMPACT_ATOMS: atom_id res chain seq x y z
N MET A 1 14.81 35.12 -12.80
CA MET A 1 13.60 34.49 -12.20
C MET A 1 12.81 35.43 -11.30
N SER A 2 13.41 36.24 -10.40
CA SER A 2 12.63 37.07 -9.44
C SER A 2 11.73 38.13 -10.09
N ASP A 3 12.10 38.67 -11.25
CA ASP A 3 11.34 39.76 -11.86
C ASP A 3 10.11 39.30 -12.66
N VAL A 4 10.01 37.99 -12.94
CA VAL A 4 8.90 37.39 -13.72
C VAL A 4 7.69 37.06 -12.83
N PHE A 5 7.90 36.92 -11.52
CA PHE A 5 6.89 36.43 -10.58
C PHE A 5 6.62 37.48 -9.49
N ARG A 6 5.63 38.36 -9.72
CA ARG A 6 5.22 39.37 -8.71
C ARG A 6 4.32 38.75 -7.64
N THR A 7 4.69 38.95 -6.38
CA THR A 7 4.08 38.32 -5.19
C THR A 7 2.65 38.81 -4.87
N THR A 8 2.28 40.04 -5.24
CA THR A 8 0.98 40.62 -4.84
C THR A 8 -0.21 40.05 -5.63
N GLN A 9 0.00 39.70 -6.90
CA GLN A 9 -1.00 39.02 -7.73
C GLN A 9 -1.19 37.55 -7.33
N TYR A 10 -0.18 36.94 -6.72
CA TYR A 10 -0.24 35.56 -6.26
C TYR A 10 -1.36 35.35 -5.25
N LYS A 11 -1.63 36.31 -4.36
CA LYS A 11 -2.74 36.21 -3.41
C LYS A 11 -4.10 36.21 -4.10
N ALA A 12 -4.36 37.15 -5.01
CA ALA A 12 -5.63 37.22 -5.75
C ALA A 12 -5.84 35.98 -6.63
N PHE A 13 -4.79 35.51 -7.30
CA PHE A 13 -4.81 34.26 -8.07
C PHE A 13 -5.07 33.05 -7.14
N ASN A 14 -4.40 32.98 -6.00
CA ASN A 14 -4.58 31.89 -5.05
C ASN A 14 -5.98 31.93 -4.39
N ASP A 15 -6.50 33.11 -4.08
CA ASP A 15 -7.86 33.30 -3.55
C ASP A 15 -8.92 32.88 -4.59
N GLU A 16 -8.76 33.30 -5.85
CA GLU A 16 -9.65 32.86 -6.94
C GLU A 16 -9.50 31.36 -7.22
N LEU A 17 -8.28 30.83 -7.20
CA LEU A 17 -8.02 29.40 -7.36
C LEU A 17 -8.71 28.60 -6.25
N VAL A 18 -8.50 28.98 -4.98
CA VAL A 18 -9.17 28.36 -3.82
C VAL A 18 -10.69 28.42 -4.00
N ARG A 19 -11.23 29.58 -4.39
CA ARG A 19 -12.66 29.76 -4.66
C ARG A 19 -13.16 28.82 -5.76
N ARG A 20 -12.43 28.66 -6.87
CA ARG A 20 -12.77 27.75 -7.97
C ARG A 20 -12.68 26.29 -7.57
N VAL A 21 -11.69 25.93 -6.77
CA VAL A 21 -11.56 24.56 -6.25
C VAL A 21 -12.69 24.27 -5.25
N ASP A 22 -13.13 25.26 -4.47
CA ASP A 22 -14.32 25.14 -3.59
C ASP A 22 -15.63 25.07 -4.38
N GLU A 23 -15.78 25.82 -5.47
CA GLU A 23 -16.89 25.66 -6.42
C GLU A 23 -16.89 24.25 -7.00
N ALA A 24 -15.74 23.76 -7.47
CA ALA A 24 -15.60 22.40 -7.99
C ALA A 24 -15.90 21.34 -6.92
N ARG A 25 -15.54 21.57 -5.66
CA ARG A 25 -15.90 20.69 -4.53
C ARG A 25 -17.40 20.69 -4.26
N THR A 26 -18.04 21.86 -4.32
CA THR A 26 -19.49 22.01 -4.13
C THR A 26 -20.24 21.31 -5.26
N ILE A 27 -19.82 21.53 -6.51
CA ILE A 27 -20.32 20.79 -7.67
C ILE A 27 -20.10 19.28 -7.43
N SER A 28 -18.89 18.88 -7.03
CA SER A 28 -18.56 17.48 -6.74
C SER A 28 -19.40 16.80 -5.66
N SER A 29 -19.85 17.52 -4.63
CA SER A 29 -20.71 16.92 -3.60
C SER A 29 -22.12 16.66 -4.11
N HIS A 30 -22.57 17.40 -5.12
CA HIS A 30 -23.85 17.17 -5.79
C HIS A 30 -23.78 16.03 -6.83
N PHE A 31 -22.57 15.64 -7.27
CA PHE A 31 -22.39 14.57 -8.25
C PHE A 31 -21.89 13.27 -7.62
N THR A 32 -22.70 12.22 -7.76
CA THR A 32 -22.34 10.83 -7.42
C THR A 32 -21.28 10.24 -8.37
N SER A 33 -21.03 10.83 -9.54
CA SER A 33 -20.16 10.27 -10.60
C SER A 33 -18.71 10.76 -10.61
N ILE A 34 -18.32 11.75 -9.80
CA ILE A 34 -16.89 12.10 -9.68
C ILE A 34 -16.18 10.93 -8.99
N THR A 35 -15.16 10.40 -9.66
CA THR A 35 -14.40 9.23 -9.20
C THR A 35 -13.90 9.45 -7.78
N ASP A 36 -13.91 8.38 -6.96
CA ASP A 36 -13.39 8.44 -5.59
C ASP A 36 -11.96 9.00 -5.53
N THR A 37 -11.18 8.79 -6.59
CA THR A 37 -9.84 9.36 -6.77
C THR A 37 -9.85 10.88 -6.73
N ALA A 38 -10.69 11.54 -7.52
CA ALA A 38 -10.78 12.99 -7.57
C ALA A 38 -11.27 13.59 -6.23
N LYS A 39 -12.27 12.95 -5.59
CA LYS A 39 -12.76 13.35 -4.26
C LYS A 39 -11.65 13.24 -3.20
N ASN A 40 -10.89 12.15 -3.20
CA ASN A 40 -9.78 11.96 -2.27
C ASN A 40 -8.63 12.94 -2.52
N THR A 41 -8.30 13.21 -3.78
CA THR A 41 -7.28 14.21 -4.15
C THR A 41 -7.64 15.60 -3.64
N LEU A 42 -8.87 16.07 -3.90
CA LEU A 42 -9.34 17.37 -3.41
C LEU A 42 -9.36 17.42 -1.88
N LYS A 43 -9.85 16.36 -1.22
CA LYS A 43 -9.85 16.25 0.24
C LYS A 43 -8.45 16.41 0.83
N VAL A 44 -7.45 15.70 0.29
CA VAL A 44 -6.05 15.78 0.75
C VAL A 44 -5.49 17.19 0.59
N ILE A 45 -5.76 17.86 -0.54
CA ILE A 45 -5.28 19.23 -0.80
C ILE A 45 -5.77 20.20 0.26
N PHE A 46 -7.06 20.18 0.56
CA PHE A 46 -7.67 21.11 1.53
C PHE A 46 -7.37 20.75 2.97
N GLU A 47 -7.54 19.49 3.38
CA GLU A 47 -7.34 19.08 4.78
C GLU A 47 -5.87 19.25 5.21
N GLN A 48 -4.92 19.06 4.30
CA GLN A 48 -3.49 19.18 4.62
C GLN A 48 -2.91 20.57 4.34
N LYS A 49 -3.75 21.52 3.90
CA LYS A 49 -3.36 22.89 3.50
C LYS A 49 -2.15 22.89 2.57
N LEU A 50 -2.19 22.03 1.55
CA LEU A 50 -1.05 21.84 0.64
C LEU A 50 -0.66 23.15 -0.05
N TYR A 51 -1.63 24.02 -0.32
CA TYR A 51 -1.41 25.33 -0.92
C TYR A 51 -0.50 26.26 -0.09
N GLU A 52 -0.39 26.04 1.23
CA GLU A 52 0.52 26.79 2.11
C GLU A 52 1.95 26.21 2.12
N LYS A 53 2.13 24.97 1.64
CA LYS A 53 3.37 24.20 1.75
C LYS A 53 4.24 24.21 0.50
N PHE A 54 3.68 24.50 -0.67
CA PHE A 54 4.45 24.52 -1.91
C PHE A 54 4.39 25.87 -2.61
N PHE A 55 5.54 26.24 -3.17
CA PHE A 55 5.65 27.41 -4.02
C PHE A 55 5.29 27.02 -5.45
N VAL A 56 4.16 27.53 -5.91
CA VAL A 56 3.78 27.50 -7.33
C VAL A 56 4.16 28.84 -7.93
N TYR A 57 4.79 28.82 -9.08
CA TYR A 57 5.19 29.98 -9.85
C TYR A 57 4.25 30.06 -11.06
N THR A 58 3.64 31.23 -11.26
CA THR A 58 2.74 31.51 -12.37
C THR A 58 3.02 32.88 -12.95
N THR A 59 2.89 33.04 -14.25
CA THR A 59 3.25 34.30 -14.90
C THR A 59 2.10 35.29 -14.83
N GLN A 60 2.43 36.58 -14.91
CA GLN A 60 1.41 37.61 -14.96
C GLN A 60 0.50 37.46 -16.18
N SER A 61 1.09 37.14 -17.34
CA SER A 61 0.33 36.90 -18.57
C SER A 61 -0.66 35.74 -18.40
N PHE A 62 -0.29 34.66 -17.71
CA PHE A 62 -1.23 33.58 -17.42
C PHE A 62 -2.35 34.02 -16.45
N ILE A 63 -2.02 34.78 -15.41
CA ILE A 63 -3.03 35.34 -14.50
C ILE A 63 -3.99 36.25 -15.28
N ASP A 64 -3.49 37.09 -16.17
CA ASP A 64 -4.31 38.00 -16.98
C ASP A 64 -5.25 37.22 -17.91
N VAL A 65 -4.73 36.17 -18.57
CA VAL A 65 -5.55 35.22 -19.35
C VAL A 65 -6.64 34.58 -18.49
N PHE A 66 -6.29 34.09 -17.31
CA PHE A 66 -7.21 33.36 -16.44
C PHE A 66 -8.29 34.27 -15.83
N LEU A 67 -7.92 35.51 -15.52
CA LEU A 67 -8.82 36.51 -14.93
C LEU A 67 -9.62 37.30 -15.96
N SER A 68 -9.24 37.26 -17.24
CA SER A 68 -9.87 37.99 -18.34
C SER A 68 -11.39 37.75 -18.43
N PRO A 69 -12.20 38.81 -18.66
CA PRO A 69 -13.63 38.67 -18.93
C PRO A 69 -13.91 38.07 -20.32
N THR A 70 -12.96 38.11 -21.25
CA THR A 70 -13.08 37.58 -22.61
C THR A 70 -12.18 36.35 -22.81
N PRO A 71 -12.56 35.40 -23.69
CA PRO A 71 -11.71 34.26 -24.02
C PRO A 71 -10.30 34.70 -24.43
N PRO A 72 -9.24 33.93 -24.11
CA PRO A 72 -7.90 34.27 -24.54
C PRO A 72 -7.79 34.20 -26.06
N THR A 73 -7.14 35.21 -26.62
CA THR A 73 -6.74 35.20 -28.03
C THR A 73 -5.48 34.37 -28.22
N LEU A 74 -5.16 34.06 -29.48
CA LEU A 74 -3.88 33.44 -29.83
C LEU A 74 -2.69 34.25 -29.27
N ALA A 75 -2.74 35.58 -29.43
CA ALA A 75 -1.67 36.47 -28.97
C ALA A 75 -1.47 36.42 -27.45
N ASP A 76 -2.55 36.27 -26.67
CA ASP A 76 -2.45 36.17 -25.21
C ASP A 76 -1.73 34.87 -24.79
N LEU A 77 -1.99 33.78 -25.49
CA LEU A 77 -1.38 32.47 -25.21
C LEU A 77 0.07 32.38 -25.70
N LEU A 78 0.42 33.06 -26.80
CA LEU A 78 1.81 33.15 -27.27
C LEU A 78 2.70 34.05 -26.37
N ARG A 79 2.12 34.88 -25.51
CA ARG A 79 2.84 35.67 -24.48
C ARG A 79 3.16 34.88 -23.22
N LEU A 80 2.69 33.64 -23.10
CA LEU A 80 3.12 32.76 -22.02
C LEU A 80 4.61 32.45 -22.20
N PRO A 81 5.39 32.27 -21.13
CA PRO A 81 6.78 31.88 -21.29
C PRO A 81 6.87 30.53 -21.98
N ALA A 82 7.54 30.53 -23.13
CA ALA A 82 7.87 29.31 -23.83
C ALA A 82 8.76 28.45 -22.92
N VAL A 83 8.55 27.13 -22.94
CA VAL A 83 9.38 26.25 -22.10
C VAL A 83 10.86 26.32 -22.48
N SER A 84 11.19 26.60 -23.74
CA SER A 84 12.56 26.80 -24.21
C SER A 84 13.32 27.92 -23.49
N LEU A 85 12.62 28.81 -22.77
CA LEU A 85 13.22 29.86 -21.96
C LEU A 85 13.74 29.38 -20.60
N PHE A 86 13.44 28.14 -20.20
CA PHE A 86 13.82 27.59 -18.91
C PHE A 86 15.00 26.63 -19.05
N ASP A 87 15.96 26.77 -18.14
CA ASP A 87 17.08 25.83 -18.08
C ASP A 87 16.58 24.41 -17.84
N ARG A 88 17.21 23.45 -18.50
CA ARG A 88 16.90 22.02 -18.36
C ARG A 88 16.87 21.57 -16.90
N ASP A 89 17.84 22.01 -16.10
CA ASP A 89 17.93 21.64 -14.67
C ASP A 89 16.70 22.11 -13.87
N VAL A 90 16.12 23.25 -14.24
CA VAL A 90 14.89 23.77 -13.62
C VAL A 90 13.71 22.89 -13.99
N LEU A 91 13.58 22.52 -15.26
CA LEU A 91 12.50 21.68 -15.77
C LEU A 91 12.59 20.22 -15.26
N ASP A 92 13.80 19.66 -15.18
CA ASP A 92 14.04 18.31 -14.61
C ASP A 92 13.67 18.26 -13.12
N CYS A 93 13.79 19.39 -12.42
CA CYS A 93 13.46 19.52 -11.00
C CYS A 93 12.10 20.15 -10.71
N SER A 94 11.22 20.31 -11.71
CA SER A 94 9.92 20.95 -11.52
C SER A 94 8.78 20.08 -12.06
N TYR A 95 7.62 20.23 -11.46
CA TYR A 95 6.37 19.90 -12.10
C TYR A 95 5.84 21.12 -12.82
N VAL A 96 5.22 20.93 -13.97
CA VAL A 96 4.65 22.04 -14.75
C VAL A 96 3.25 21.70 -15.22
N VAL A 97 2.41 22.71 -15.32
CA VAL A 97 1.20 22.72 -16.15
C VAL A 97 1.54 23.58 -17.36
N TYR A 98 1.39 23.02 -18.55
CA TYR A 98 1.73 23.66 -19.82
C TYR A 98 0.53 23.66 -20.78
N ILE A 99 0.58 24.57 -21.74
CA ILE A 99 -0.40 24.73 -22.81
C ILE A 99 0.36 24.57 -24.13
N VAL A 100 -0.09 23.64 -24.97
CA VAL A 100 0.41 23.48 -26.33
C VAL A 100 -0.57 24.16 -27.28
N VAL A 101 -0.05 25.10 -28.07
CA VAL A 101 -0.82 25.86 -29.06
C VAL A 101 -0.49 25.33 -30.45
N LEU A 102 -1.52 24.87 -31.16
CA LEU A 102 -1.41 24.36 -32.52
C LEU A 102 -2.12 25.30 -33.49
N ILE A 103 -1.46 25.64 -34.59
CA ILE A 103 -1.98 26.53 -35.62
C ILE A 103 -1.86 25.84 -36.97
N LYS A 104 -2.76 26.15 -37.89
CA LYS A 104 -2.69 25.70 -39.27
C LYS A 104 -2.90 26.90 -40.20
N ASP A 105 -2.02 27.05 -41.18
CA ASP A 105 -2.13 28.11 -42.18
C ASP A 105 -3.48 28.08 -42.90
N GLY A 106 -4.09 29.26 -43.04
CA GLY A 106 -5.41 29.43 -43.67
C GLY A 106 -6.61 28.96 -42.82
N VAL A 107 -6.40 28.47 -41.59
CA VAL A 107 -7.47 28.14 -40.65
C VAL A 107 -7.55 29.21 -39.56
N VAL A 108 -8.74 29.80 -39.40
CA VAL A 108 -8.98 30.91 -38.45
C VAL A 108 -8.83 30.46 -36.99
N SER A 109 -9.24 29.24 -36.67
CA SER A 109 -9.18 28.70 -35.31
C SER A 109 -7.87 27.96 -35.04
N PHE A 110 -7.32 28.20 -33.85
CA PHE A 110 -6.19 27.44 -33.31
C PHE A 110 -6.71 26.33 -32.39
N ARG A 111 -5.83 25.38 -32.03
CA ARG A 111 -6.16 24.26 -31.14
C ARG A 111 -5.30 24.28 -29.90
N LEU A 112 -5.91 23.95 -28.77
CA LEU A 112 -5.27 23.98 -27.45
C LEU A 112 -5.28 22.60 -26.81
N TYR A 113 -4.12 22.24 -26.29
CA TYR A 113 -3.97 21.13 -25.36
C TYR A 113 -3.39 21.64 -24.05
N VAL A 114 -4.03 21.31 -22.93
CA VAL A 114 -3.46 21.53 -21.59
C VAL A 114 -2.87 20.22 -21.10
N GLY A 115 -1.67 20.23 -20.54
CA GLY A 115 -1.10 19.04 -19.92
C GLY A 115 -0.33 19.39 -18.67
N SER A 116 -0.06 18.38 -17.85
CA SER A 116 1.01 18.47 -16.86
C SER A 116 2.16 17.54 -17.18
N ALA A 117 3.33 17.89 -16.65
CA ALA A 117 4.46 16.98 -16.55
C ALA A 117 4.69 16.70 -15.07
N SER A 118 3.85 15.82 -14.54
CA SER A 118 3.78 15.50 -13.11
C SER A 118 4.52 14.20 -12.76
N ASP A 119 5.16 13.53 -13.73
CA ASP A 119 5.94 12.31 -13.50
C ASP A 119 7.23 12.62 -12.70
N THR A 120 7.41 11.90 -11.60
CA THR A 120 8.60 11.98 -10.76
C THR A 120 9.86 11.49 -11.46
N SER A 121 9.74 10.61 -12.45
CA SER A 121 10.85 9.89 -13.07
C SER A 121 11.61 10.73 -14.09
N TYR A 122 10.91 11.56 -14.87
CA TYR A 122 11.50 12.19 -16.06
C TYR A 122 11.35 13.73 -16.13
N GLY A 123 10.72 14.35 -15.13
CA GLY A 123 10.61 15.81 -15.03
C GLY A 123 9.81 16.44 -16.18
N ALA A 124 9.78 17.76 -16.23
CA ALA A 124 9.07 18.51 -17.26
C ALA A 124 9.73 18.43 -18.64
N TRP A 125 11.07 18.46 -18.66
CA TRP A 125 11.87 18.47 -19.88
C TRP A 125 11.58 17.28 -20.78
N ARG A 126 11.53 16.06 -20.22
CA ARG A 126 11.29 14.87 -21.03
C ARG A 126 9.93 14.90 -21.73
N ARG A 127 8.89 15.35 -21.01
CA ARG A 127 7.54 15.41 -21.57
C ARG A 127 7.50 16.35 -22.79
N LEU A 128 8.31 17.38 -22.79
CA LEU A 128 8.40 18.35 -23.88
C LEU A 128 9.23 17.82 -25.04
N GLN A 129 10.33 17.13 -24.75
CA GLN A 129 11.07 16.38 -25.75
C GLN A 129 10.18 15.36 -26.49
N ASP A 130 9.19 14.78 -25.82
CA ASP A 130 8.25 13.86 -26.47
C ASP A 130 7.35 14.56 -27.51
N TYR A 131 7.02 15.85 -27.32
CA TYR A 131 6.33 16.67 -28.34
C TYR A 131 7.28 17.05 -29.47
N GLU A 132 8.49 17.53 -29.16
CA GLU A 132 9.49 17.88 -30.17
C GLU A 132 9.87 16.70 -31.06
N THR A 133 9.90 15.49 -30.50
CA THR A 133 10.28 14.26 -31.22
C THR A 133 9.09 13.45 -31.73
N GLY A 134 7.85 13.88 -31.44
CA GLY A 134 6.63 13.19 -31.84
C GLY A 134 6.45 11.78 -31.27
N LYS A 135 7.06 11.44 -30.13
CA LYS A 135 7.12 10.06 -29.62
C LYS A 135 5.95 9.63 -28.75
N GLN A 136 5.45 10.53 -27.89
CA GLN A 136 4.40 10.21 -26.89
C GLN A 136 3.40 11.35 -26.74
N MET A 137 2.77 11.75 -27.84
CA MET A 137 1.81 12.84 -27.84
C MET A 137 0.40 12.34 -27.46
N ALA A 138 -0.43 13.25 -26.95
CA ALA A 138 -1.84 12.96 -26.78
C ALA A 138 -2.49 12.67 -28.15
N MET A 139 -3.45 11.75 -28.18
CA MET A 139 -4.08 11.26 -29.42
C MET A 139 -4.54 12.41 -30.34
N HIS A 140 -5.29 13.39 -29.82
CA HIS A 140 -5.78 14.50 -30.65
C HIS A 140 -4.74 15.58 -30.94
N VAL A 141 -3.62 15.62 -30.21
CA VAL A 141 -2.47 16.42 -30.65
C VAL A 141 -1.87 15.77 -31.90
N GLN A 142 -1.64 14.46 -31.88
CA GLN A 142 -1.16 13.73 -33.06
C GLN A 142 -2.13 13.86 -34.24
N GLU A 143 -3.44 13.66 -34.05
CA GLU A 143 -4.42 13.81 -35.13
C GLU A 143 -4.46 15.24 -35.69
N SER A 144 -4.23 16.26 -34.84
CA SER A 144 -4.13 17.65 -35.31
C SER A 144 -2.89 17.85 -36.18
N LEU A 145 -1.74 17.29 -35.76
CA LEU A 145 -0.52 17.32 -36.55
C LEU A 145 -0.71 16.61 -37.90
N ASP A 146 -1.37 15.45 -37.91
CA ASP A 146 -1.68 14.70 -39.14
C ASP A 146 -2.62 15.47 -40.07
N GLN A 147 -3.45 16.37 -39.52
CA GLN A 147 -4.31 17.29 -40.26
C GLN A 147 -3.57 18.54 -40.76
N GLY A 148 -2.26 18.63 -40.57
CA GLY A 148 -1.42 19.75 -41.01
C GLY A 148 -1.43 20.95 -40.07
N PHE A 149 -1.81 20.77 -38.80
CA PHE A 149 -1.49 21.77 -37.78
C PHE A 149 -0.03 21.62 -37.36
N GLU A 150 0.59 22.71 -36.93
CA GLU A 150 1.94 22.76 -36.39
C GLU A 150 1.90 23.22 -34.93
N ILE A 151 2.82 22.73 -34.10
CA ILE A 151 2.97 23.24 -32.73
C ILE A 151 3.75 24.55 -32.79
N HIS A 152 3.08 25.67 -32.52
CA HIS A 152 3.72 26.98 -32.51
C HIS A 152 4.28 27.36 -31.14
N HIS A 153 3.69 26.85 -30.05
CA HIS A 153 4.07 27.28 -28.71
C HIS A 153 3.82 26.22 -27.63
N HIS A 154 4.79 26.10 -26.72
CA HIS A 154 4.68 25.36 -25.46
C HIS A 154 4.73 26.37 -24.32
N GLY A 155 3.58 26.90 -23.91
CA GLY A 155 3.49 27.93 -22.87
C GLY A 155 3.41 27.32 -21.47
N ILE A 156 4.22 27.81 -20.53
CA ILE A 156 4.10 27.41 -19.12
C ILE A 156 3.00 28.23 -18.45
N ALA A 157 1.93 27.55 -18.02
CA ALA A 157 0.90 28.14 -17.18
C ALA A 157 1.35 28.20 -15.72
N LEU A 158 1.86 27.08 -15.20
CA LEU A 158 2.22 26.92 -13.79
C LEU A 158 3.50 26.08 -13.67
N LEU A 159 4.34 26.40 -12.69
CA LEU A 159 5.57 25.66 -12.38
C LEU A 159 5.70 25.47 -10.88
N ALA A 160 6.01 24.27 -10.39
CA ALA A 160 6.25 24.01 -8.98
C ALA A 160 7.53 23.20 -8.77
N SER A 161 8.39 23.68 -7.87
CA SER A 161 9.67 23.03 -7.56
C SER A 161 9.47 21.70 -6.82
N ARG A 162 10.15 20.64 -7.28
CA ARG A 162 10.14 19.29 -6.67
C ARG A 162 11.12 19.11 -5.51
N LYS A 163 11.78 20.17 -5.03
CA LYS A 163 12.88 20.06 -4.04
C LYS A 163 12.49 19.39 -2.71
N HIS A 164 11.21 19.15 -2.45
CA HIS A 164 10.73 18.44 -1.27
C HIS A 164 10.34 16.99 -1.60
N THR A 165 11.25 16.05 -1.36
CA THR A 165 11.08 14.61 -1.63
C THR A 165 9.92 13.97 -0.88
N ASP A 166 9.61 14.49 0.30
CA ASP A 166 8.73 13.82 1.27
C ASP A 166 7.24 14.04 0.99
N ALA A 167 6.90 15.00 0.14
CA ALA A 167 5.53 15.35 -0.21
C ALA A 167 5.28 15.30 -1.74
N THR A 168 6.11 14.55 -2.47
CA THR A 168 6.04 14.40 -3.93
C THR A 168 4.66 13.97 -4.44
N GLY A 169 4.00 13.03 -3.75
CA GLY A 169 2.63 12.61 -4.09
C GLY A 169 1.57 13.68 -3.87
N ASN A 170 1.67 14.40 -2.76
CA ASN A 170 0.77 15.51 -2.42
C ASN A 170 0.92 16.66 -3.43
N LEU A 171 2.16 17.04 -3.75
CA LEU A 171 2.45 18.06 -4.73
C LEU A 171 1.99 17.64 -6.14
N ARG A 172 2.23 16.38 -6.54
CA ARG A 172 1.73 15.84 -7.81
C ARG A 172 0.21 15.92 -7.88
N SER A 173 -0.48 15.53 -6.81
CA SER A 173 -1.93 15.60 -6.71
C SER A 173 -2.44 17.03 -6.88
N TRP A 174 -1.74 18.01 -6.28
CA TRP A 174 -2.05 19.42 -6.47
C TRP A 174 -1.81 19.88 -7.92
N ILE A 175 -0.71 19.46 -8.56
CA ILE A 175 -0.44 19.81 -9.96
C ILE A 175 -1.49 19.24 -10.91
N LEU A 176 -1.95 18.01 -10.69
CA LEU A 176 -3.06 17.43 -11.47
C LEU A 176 -4.38 18.19 -11.26
N ALA A 177 -4.64 18.65 -10.03
CA ALA A 177 -5.80 19.50 -9.77
C ALA A 177 -5.68 20.87 -10.48
N LEU A 178 -4.48 21.46 -10.50
CA LEU A 178 -4.20 22.69 -11.24
C LEU A 178 -4.37 22.49 -12.75
N GLU A 179 -3.86 21.38 -13.31
CA GLU A 179 -4.09 21.02 -14.71
C GLU A 179 -5.58 20.92 -15.02
N ALA A 180 -6.38 20.29 -14.16
CA ALA A 180 -7.83 20.22 -14.30
C ALA A 180 -8.47 21.61 -14.30
N VAL A 181 -8.09 22.49 -13.36
CA VAL A 181 -8.58 23.88 -13.32
C VAL A 181 -8.28 24.59 -14.63
N VAL A 182 -7.03 24.56 -15.11
CA VAL A 182 -6.66 25.21 -16.38
C VAL A 182 -7.43 24.60 -17.56
N THR A 183 -7.54 23.26 -17.58
CA THR A 183 -8.25 22.52 -18.64
C THR A 183 -9.71 22.94 -18.74
N TYR A 184 -10.42 23.03 -17.61
CA TYR A 184 -11.84 23.36 -17.59
C TYR A 184 -12.12 24.86 -17.72
N SER A 185 -11.26 25.72 -17.15
CA SER A 185 -11.40 27.17 -17.32
C SER A 185 -11.18 27.61 -18.77
N LEU A 186 -10.20 27.01 -19.45
CA LEU A 186 -9.95 27.21 -20.89
C LEU A 186 -10.79 26.28 -21.78
N TRP A 187 -11.66 25.45 -21.21
CA TRP A 187 -12.43 24.45 -21.95
C TRP A 187 -11.66 23.71 -23.06
N THR A 188 -10.47 23.22 -22.74
CA THR A 188 -9.61 22.51 -23.71
C THR A 188 -10.02 21.05 -23.90
N GLN A 189 -11.20 20.65 -23.42
CA GLN A 189 -11.75 19.32 -23.66
C GLN A 189 -12.08 19.14 -25.15
N TRP A 190 -11.73 17.98 -25.69
CA TRP A 190 -11.98 17.62 -27.07
C TRP A 190 -13.47 17.52 -27.34
N GLN A 191 -13.94 18.34 -28.28
CA GLN A 191 -15.29 18.32 -28.81
C GLN A 191 -15.29 17.60 -30.16
N GLY A 192 -15.16 16.27 -30.14
CA GLY A 192 -15.19 15.50 -31.37
C GLY A 192 -16.53 15.62 -32.11
N PRO A 193 -16.63 15.14 -33.36
CA PRO A 193 -17.89 15.15 -34.13
C PRO A 193 -19.07 14.44 -33.43
N LYS A 194 -18.74 13.57 -32.46
CA LYS A 194 -19.70 12.80 -31.67
C LYS A 194 -20.02 13.42 -30.30
N SER A 195 -19.26 14.42 -29.84
CA SER A 195 -19.65 15.14 -28.62
C SER A 195 -20.85 16.00 -28.98
N ARG A 196 -22.03 15.54 -28.59
CA ARG A 196 -23.25 16.31 -28.85
C ARG A 196 -23.15 17.62 -28.06
N PRO A 197 -23.63 18.76 -28.60
CA PRO A 197 -23.72 20.03 -27.87
C PRO A 197 -24.43 19.90 -26.50
N HIS A 198 -25.27 18.87 -26.36
CA HIS A 198 -26.07 18.54 -25.17
C HIS A 198 -25.65 17.25 -24.47
N GLN A 199 -24.52 16.63 -24.83
CA GLN A 199 -23.96 15.61 -23.95
C GLN A 199 -23.40 16.34 -22.74
N ASP A 200 -23.98 16.04 -21.58
CA ASP A 200 -23.71 16.62 -20.28
C ASP A 200 -22.22 16.56 -19.90
N HIS A 201 -21.39 17.41 -20.49
CA HIS A 201 -20.11 17.71 -19.90
C HIS A 201 -20.42 18.56 -18.67
N TYR A 202 -20.71 17.90 -17.55
CA TYR A 202 -21.15 18.50 -16.28
C TYR A 202 -20.20 19.59 -15.75
N MET A 203 -18.98 19.65 -16.30
CA MET A 203 -17.95 20.63 -15.98
C MET A 203 -17.98 21.88 -16.88
N ARG A 204 -18.86 21.96 -17.89
CA ARG A 204 -19.02 23.10 -18.80
C ARG A 204 -19.19 24.43 -18.05
N PRO A 205 -19.96 24.51 -16.95
CA PRO A 205 -20.09 25.74 -16.16
C PRO A 205 -18.79 26.24 -15.50
N LEU A 206 -17.72 25.43 -15.48
CA LEU A 206 -16.40 25.88 -14.99
C LEU A 206 -15.64 26.72 -16.02
N CYS A 207 -16.01 26.64 -17.30
CA CYS A 207 -15.54 27.59 -18.30
C CYS A 207 -16.20 28.94 -18.04
N ARG A 208 -15.39 30.00 -17.94
CA ARG A 208 -15.91 31.35 -17.66
C ARG A 208 -16.58 31.99 -18.87
N TRP A 209 -16.24 31.50 -20.04
CA TRP A 209 -16.71 32.03 -21.30
C TRP A 209 -17.73 31.11 -21.93
N ASP A 210 -18.49 31.67 -22.86
CA ASP A 210 -19.38 30.86 -23.67
C ASP A 210 -18.57 29.92 -24.56
N VAL A 211 -18.68 28.63 -24.25
CA VAL A 211 -17.97 27.54 -24.92
C VAL A 211 -18.26 27.48 -26.41
N ASP A 212 -19.47 27.88 -26.84
CA ASP A 212 -19.86 27.84 -28.24
C ASP A 212 -19.21 28.98 -29.06
N ASN A 213 -18.64 29.97 -28.37
CA ASN A 213 -18.04 31.19 -28.95
C ASN A 213 -16.52 31.28 -28.71
N LEU A 214 -15.86 30.18 -28.38
CA LEU A 214 -14.41 30.15 -28.24
C LEU A 214 -13.74 30.22 -29.61
N GLY A 215 -12.74 31.12 -29.76
CA GLY A 215 -11.93 31.23 -30.98
C GLY A 215 -10.92 30.09 -31.21
N TYR A 216 -11.04 29.01 -30.43
CA TYR A 216 -10.14 27.86 -30.46
C TYR A 216 -10.88 26.56 -30.12
N LEU A 217 -10.25 25.43 -30.45
CA LEU A 217 -10.77 24.10 -30.13
C LEU A 217 -9.88 23.39 -29.10
N GLY A 218 -10.51 22.69 -28.15
CA GLY A 218 -9.81 21.86 -27.18
C GLY A 218 -9.36 20.51 -27.73
N LEU A 219 -8.26 19.95 -27.20
CA LEU A 219 -7.66 18.67 -27.60
C LEU A 219 -7.62 17.61 -26.47
N ASN A 220 -8.00 17.95 -25.25
CA ASN A 220 -7.94 17.05 -24.10
C ASN A 220 -9.08 16.02 -24.12
N THR A 221 -8.76 14.73 -24.19
CA THR A 221 -9.76 13.64 -24.02
C THR A 221 -9.98 13.22 -22.59
N GLN A 222 -8.94 13.35 -21.77
CA GLN A 222 -8.95 12.84 -20.41
C GLN A 222 -9.25 13.95 -19.42
N ASN A 223 -9.98 13.60 -18.36
CA ASN A 223 -10.05 14.40 -17.15
C ASN A 223 -8.71 14.25 -16.41
N PRO A 224 -7.94 15.33 -16.18
CA PRO A 224 -6.67 15.24 -15.45
C PRO A 224 -6.82 14.62 -14.05
N LEU A 225 -7.98 14.75 -13.41
CA LEU A 225 -8.29 14.13 -12.11
C LEU A 225 -8.53 12.62 -12.20
N GLY A 226 -8.73 12.09 -13.40
CA GLY A 226 -8.82 10.66 -13.68
C GLY A 226 -7.45 9.98 -13.77
N GLU A 227 -6.37 10.75 -13.94
CA GLU A 227 -5.03 10.18 -13.98
C GLU A 227 -4.67 9.60 -12.60
N PRO A 228 -4.35 8.30 -12.52
CA PRO A 228 -3.93 7.73 -11.26
C PRO A 228 -2.59 8.34 -10.88
N VAL A 229 -2.53 8.99 -9.71
CA VAL A 229 -1.27 9.24 -9.01
C VAL A 229 -0.69 7.85 -8.74
N SER A 230 0.22 7.45 -9.62
CA SER A 230 0.64 6.06 -9.76
C SER A 230 1.24 5.62 -8.44
N ARG A 231 1.05 4.35 -8.05
CA ARG A 231 1.47 3.75 -6.76
C ARG A 231 2.98 3.90 -6.41
N GLY A 232 3.77 4.55 -7.27
CA GLY A 232 5.15 4.96 -7.02
C GLY A 232 5.30 6.29 -6.28
N ASP A 233 4.29 7.17 -6.26
CA ASP A 233 4.41 8.53 -5.70
C ASP A 233 3.70 8.70 -4.34
N ASP A 234 3.32 7.61 -3.70
CA ASP A 234 2.58 7.59 -2.43
C ASP A 234 3.43 7.97 -1.19
N GLY A 235 4.56 8.65 -1.39
CA GLY A 235 5.52 8.99 -0.35
C GLY A 235 6.19 7.78 0.31
N LEU A 236 5.99 6.57 -0.24
CA LEU A 236 6.63 5.38 0.30
C LEU A 236 8.11 5.33 -0.05
N SER A 237 8.92 5.01 0.95
CA SER A 237 10.31 4.64 0.75
C SER A 237 10.44 3.53 -0.31
N ALA A 238 11.57 3.48 -1.00
CA ALA A 238 11.85 2.43 -1.99
C ALA A 238 11.62 1.00 -1.43
N SER A 239 11.90 0.81 -0.13
CA SER A 239 11.66 -0.45 0.56
C SER A 239 10.18 -0.77 0.76
N ALA A 240 9.34 0.23 1.06
CA ALA A 240 7.90 0.05 1.18
C ALA A 240 7.22 -0.17 -0.18
N ARG A 241 7.71 0.47 -1.25
CA ARG A 241 7.28 0.20 -2.64
C ARG A 241 7.65 -1.21 -3.08
N SER A 242 8.90 -1.62 -2.83
CA SER A 242 9.36 -2.99 -3.08
C SER A 242 8.52 -4.01 -2.31
N TYR A 243 8.20 -3.72 -1.04
CA TYR A 243 7.35 -4.58 -0.22
C TYR A 243 5.91 -4.68 -0.77
N ARG A 244 5.30 -3.58 -1.23
CA ARG A 244 3.97 -3.62 -1.82
C ARG A 244 3.93 -4.36 -3.15
N LYS A 245 4.91 -4.14 -4.04
CA LYS A 245 5.05 -4.92 -5.30
C LYS A 245 5.20 -6.41 -5.01
N THR A 246 6.08 -6.75 -4.07
CA THR A 246 6.26 -8.12 -3.56
C THR A 246 4.95 -8.70 -3.05
N LYS A 247 4.20 -7.94 -2.24
CA LYS A 247 2.94 -8.39 -1.68
C LYS A 247 1.89 -8.62 -2.77
N HIS A 248 1.71 -7.68 -3.70
CA HIS A 248 0.75 -7.81 -4.79
C HIS A 248 1.03 -9.02 -5.68
N ALA A 249 2.29 -9.21 -6.08
CA ALA A 249 2.69 -10.38 -6.87
C ALA A 249 2.41 -11.70 -6.11
N LEU A 250 2.61 -11.72 -4.79
CA LEU A 250 2.26 -12.88 -3.96
C LEU A 250 0.75 -13.08 -3.83
N ASP A 251 -0.03 -12.01 -3.67
CA ASP A 251 -1.50 -12.07 -3.57
C ASP A 251 -2.07 -12.62 -4.90
N GLN A 252 -1.56 -12.17 -6.06
CA GLN A 252 -1.95 -12.68 -7.39
C GLN A 252 -1.50 -14.13 -7.63
N TYR A 253 -0.31 -14.52 -7.15
CA TYR A 253 0.14 -15.91 -7.17
C TYR A 253 -0.74 -16.82 -6.30
N GLU A 254 -1.09 -16.36 -5.08
CA GLU A 254 -1.97 -17.10 -4.16
C GLU A 254 -3.40 -17.21 -4.72
N ALA A 255 -3.86 -16.23 -5.52
CA ALA A 255 -5.11 -16.28 -6.26
C ALA A 255 -5.07 -17.14 -7.54
N GLY A 256 -3.88 -17.60 -7.97
CA GLY A 256 -3.70 -18.36 -9.21
C GLY A 256 -3.68 -17.52 -10.49
N GLU A 257 -3.66 -16.19 -10.38
CA GLU A 257 -3.57 -15.26 -11.52
C GLU A 257 -2.16 -15.22 -12.13
N LEU A 258 -1.14 -15.39 -11.29
CA LEU A 258 0.26 -15.48 -11.72
C LEU A 258 0.81 -16.87 -11.44
N SER A 259 1.68 -17.36 -12.32
CA SER A 259 2.32 -18.65 -12.14
C SER A 259 3.54 -18.52 -11.22
N SER A 260 3.95 -19.65 -10.62
CA SER A 260 5.19 -19.68 -9.83
C SER A 260 6.45 -19.38 -10.66
N SER A 261 6.42 -19.52 -11.99
CA SER A 261 7.55 -19.23 -12.87
C SER A 261 7.66 -17.76 -13.28
N ASP A 262 6.66 -16.93 -12.95
CA ASP A 262 6.70 -15.50 -13.22
C ASP A 262 7.86 -14.83 -12.45
N GLU A 263 8.63 -13.99 -13.15
CA GLU A 263 9.82 -13.35 -12.58
C GLU A 263 9.48 -12.46 -11.38
N THR A 264 8.34 -11.77 -11.42
CA THR A 264 7.89 -10.91 -10.32
C THR A 264 7.53 -11.74 -9.09
N VAL A 265 6.91 -12.90 -9.29
CA VAL A 265 6.58 -13.86 -8.22
C VAL A 265 7.85 -14.49 -7.64
N GLN A 266 8.81 -14.90 -8.47
CA GLN A 266 10.10 -15.45 -8.03
C GLN A 266 10.89 -14.43 -7.19
N ASN A 267 10.98 -13.19 -7.65
CA ASN A 267 11.62 -12.11 -6.91
C ASN A 267 10.90 -11.84 -5.57
N ALA A 268 9.56 -11.87 -5.58
CA ALA A 268 8.76 -11.69 -4.38
C ALA A 268 8.94 -12.82 -3.35
N LEU A 269 8.96 -14.08 -3.82
CA LEU A 269 9.22 -15.26 -2.99
C LEU A 269 10.63 -15.24 -2.39
N ARG A 270 11.63 -14.86 -3.17
CA ARG A 270 13.02 -14.68 -2.71
C ARG A 270 13.11 -13.62 -1.62
N LEU A 271 12.52 -12.44 -1.82
CA LEU A 271 12.47 -11.37 -0.81
C LEU A 271 11.75 -11.83 0.47
N ARG A 272 10.65 -12.60 0.35
CA ARG A 272 9.94 -13.21 1.48
C ARG A 272 10.83 -14.19 2.24
N GLN A 273 11.61 -15.02 1.53
CA GLN A 273 12.54 -15.97 2.11
C GLN A 273 13.72 -15.28 2.80
N ASP A 274 14.32 -14.26 2.17
CA ASP A 274 15.39 -13.46 2.77
C ASP A 274 14.93 -12.77 4.05
N ARG A 275 13.70 -12.26 4.08
CA ARG A 275 13.12 -11.69 5.29
C ARG A 275 12.94 -12.73 6.40
N ARG A 276 12.50 -13.95 6.07
CA ARG A 276 12.43 -15.07 7.02
C ARG A 276 13.81 -15.45 7.55
N ASN A 277 14.81 -15.52 6.67
CA ASN A 277 16.19 -15.81 7.03
C ASN A 277 16.76 -14.73 7.97
N ARG A 278 16.52 -13.45 7.68
CA ARG A 278 16.91 -12.33 8.56
C ARG A 278 16.22 -12.39 9.92
N GLN A 279 14.92 -12.71 9.95
CA GLN A 279 14.19 -12.90 11.20
C GLN A 279 14.69 -14.10 12.01
N GLY A 280 15.03 -15.21 11.34
CA GLY A 280 15.65 -16.38 11.96
C GLY A 280 17.01 -16.04 12.58
N LYS A 281 17.91 -15.44 11.79
CA LYS A 281 19.22 -14.95 12.27
C LYS A 281 19.08 -14.02 13.46
N LYS A 282 18.10 -13.11 13.43
CA LYS A 282 17.86 -12.19 14.54
C LYS A 282 17.40 -12.89 15.82
N LYS A 283 16.54 -13.91 15.70
CA LYS A 283 16.16 -14.74 16.85
C LYS A 283 17.35 -15.49 17.42
N ASP A 284 18.21 -16.01 16.55
CA ASP A 284 19.44 -16.71 16.97
C ASP A 284 20.41 -15.73 17.66
N VAL A 285 20.59 -14.52 17.13
CA VAL A 285 21.40 -13.45 17.78
C VAL A 285 20.84 -13.13 19.17
N LEU A 286 19.53 -12.90 19.30
CA LEU A 286 18.92 -12.64 20.60
C LEU A 286 19.07 -13.82 21.57
N LYS A 287 18.97 -15.06 21.07
CA LYS A 287 19.13 -16.26 21.88
C LYS A 287 20.57 -16.40 22.39
N LYS A 288 21.56 -16.13 21.53
CA LYS A 288 22.98 -16.14 21.91
C LYS A 288 23.31 -15.03 22.90
N TYR A 289 22.76 -13.82 22.69
CA TYR A 289 22.86 -12.73 23.65
C TYR A 289 22.25 -13.09 25.02
N ASP A 290 21.02 -13.62 25.03
CA ASP A 290 20.36 -14.06 26.27
C ASP A 290 21.12 -15.21 26.97
N ALA A 291 21.92 -15.99 26.23
CA ALA A 291 22.80 -17.04 26.76
C ALA A 291 24.19 -16.52 27.20
N GLY A 292 24.48 -15.23 27.06
CA GLY A 292 25.78 -14.64 27.35
C GLY A 292 26.87 -14.95 26.32
N GLU A 293 26.53 -15.54 25.18
CA GLU A 293 27.47 -15.89 24.10
C GLU A 293 27.84 -14.69 23.21
N LEU A 294 27.09 -13.59 23.27
CA LEU A 294 27.34 -12.35 22.53
C LEU A 294 27.31 -11.16 23.48
N SER A 295 28.12 -10.14 23.18
CA SER A 295 28.23 -8.93 24.00
C SER A 295 27.12 -7.94 23.68
N SER A 296 26.69 -7.15 24.66
CA SER A 296 25.78 -6.01 24.45
C SER A 296 26.41 -4.90 23.59
N SER A 297 27.73 -4.90 23.44
CA SER A 297 28.47 -3.99 22.57
C SER A 297 28.40 -4.37 21.08
N ASP A 298 27.99 -5.59 20.74
CA ASP A 298 27.91 -6.02 19.34
C ASP A 298 26.79 -5.28 18.60
N GLU A 299 27.10 -4.61 17.49
CA GLU A 299 26.15 -3.80 16.72
C GLU A 299 24.89 -4.60 16.32
N VAL A 300 25.07 -5.87 15.91
CA VAL A 300 23.98 -6.78 15.55
C VAL A 300 23.09 -7.11 16.75
N VAL A 301 23.66 -7.18 17.96
CA VAL A 301 22.92 -7.36 19.22
C VAL A 301 22.16 -6.08 19.56
N GLN A 302 22.78 -4.91 19.46
CA GLN A 302 22.14 -3.62 19.74
C GLN A 302 20.91 -3.39 18.86
N ASP A 303 21.02 -3.65 17.57
CA ASP A 303 19.88 -3.57 16.63
C ASP A 303 18.79 -4.59 16.96
N ALA A 304 19.19 -5.82 17.32
CA ALA A 304 18.24 -6.86 17.69
C ALA A 304 17.50 -6.51 18.99
N VAL A 305 18.20 -5.95 19.98
CA VAL A 305 17.67 -5.51 21.28
C VAL A 305 16.77 -4.29 21.10
N LYS A 306 17.19 -3.25 20.37
CA LYS A 306 16.36 -2.05 20.09
C LYS A 306 15.02 -2.43 19.49
N ILE A 307 15.00 -3.34 18.53
CA ILE A 307 13.75 -3.77 17.90
C ILE A 307 12.93 -4.69 18.83
N ARG A 308 13.58 -5.55 19.64
CA ARG A 308 12.88 -6.34 20.68
C ARG A 308 12.21 -5.41 21.69
N GLN A 309 12.90 -4.35 22.11
CA GLN A 309 12.40 -3.32 23.02
C GLN A 309 11.23 -2.56 22.39
N TYR A 310 11.37 -2.05 21.16
CA TYR A 310 10.27 -1.41 20.43
C TYR A 310 9.00 -2.28 20.35
N HIS A 311 9.14 -3.58 20.07
CA HIS A 311 7.99 -4.50 20.07
C HIS A 311 7.41 -4.72 21.46
N ARG A 312 8.26 -4.82 22.50
CA ARG A 312 7.84 -4.96 23.90
C ARG A 312 7.09 -3.71 24.34
N ASP A 313 7.59 -2.51 24.06
CA ASP A 313 6.97 -1.24 24.43
C ASP A 313 5.65 -1.06 23.70
N ARG A 314 5.61 -1.33 22.39
CA ARG A 314 4.38 -1.22 21.60
C ARG A 314 3.30 -2.21 22.05
N ASP A 315 3.68 -3.46 22.32
CA ASP A 315 2.71 -4.48 22.75
C ASP A 315 2.35 -4.36 24.24
N GLY A 316 3.27 -3.86 25.07
CA GLY A 316 3.07 -3.54 26.49
C GLY A 316 2.10 -2.38 26.64
N ASN A 317 2.40 -1.24 26.02
CA ASN A 317 1.52 -0.07 26.01
C ASN A 317 0.12 -0.44 25.49
N ARG A 318 0.02 -1.27 24.45
CA ARG A 318 -1.28 -1.76 23.96
C ARG A 318 -2.03 -2.60 25.01
N LYS A 319 -1.34 -3.47 25.74
CA LYS A 319 -1.97 -4.32 26.77
C LYS A 319 -2.39 -3.48 27.97
N ASP A 320 -1.57 -2.53 28.38
CA ASP A 320 -1.85 -1.65 29.51
C ASP A 320 -3.04 -0.74 29.20
N VAL A 321 -3.09 -0.14 28.00
CA VAL A 321 -4.25 0.64 27.54
C VAL A 321 -5.53 -0.20 27.55
N LEU A 322 -5.49 -1.43 27.04
CA LEU A 322 -6.66 -2.31 27.07
C LEU A 322 -7.03 -2.76 28.49
N LYS A 323 -6.05 -2.95 29.38
CA LYS A 323 -6.29 -3.29 30.78
C LYS A 323 -6.97 -2.14 31.52
N LYS A 324 -6.51 -0.90 31.32
CA LYS A 324 -7.12 0.31 31.86
C LYS A 324 -8.54 0.52 31.34
N TYR A 325 -8.75 0.32 30.03
CA TYR A 325 -10.10 0.32 29.45
C TYR A 325 -11.01 -0.73 30.09
N ASP A 326 -10.54 -1.97 30.26
CA ASP A 326 -11.32 -3.04 30.89
C ASP A 326 -11.58 -2.78 32.39
N ALA A 327 -10.72 -2.00 33.05
CA ALA A 327 -10.90 -1.56 34.43
C ALA A 327 -11.83 -0.32 34.57
N GLY A 328 -12.31 0.23 33.45
CA GLY A 328 -13.12 1.46 33.45
C GLY A 328 -12.33 2.76 33.63
N GLU A 329 -10.99 2.68 33.70
CA GLU A 329 -10.11 3.85 33.85
C GLU A 329 -9.99 4.68 32.55
N LEU A 330 -10.32 4.09 31.40
CA LEU A 330 -10.34 4.76 30.09
C LEU A 330 -11.67 4.48 29.38
N SER A 331 -12.16 5.48 28.66
CA SER A 331 -13.39 5.39 27.86
C SER A 331 -13.11 4.87 26.45
N SER A 332 -14.13 4.32 25.78
CA SER A 332 -14.03 3.94 24.36
C SER A 332 -13.84 5.14 23.43
N SER A 333 -14.15 6.36 23.89
CA SER A 333 -13.91 7.60 23.14
C SER A 333 -12.44 8.01 23.12
N ASP A 334 -11.61 7.53 24.06
CA ASP A 334 -10.21 7.94 24.18
C ASP A 334 -9.40 7.50 22.96
N GLU A 335 -8.68 8.44 22.36
CA GLU A 335 -7.90 8.22 21.13
C GLU A 335 -6.87 7.10 21.30
N ALA A 336 -6.24 7.01 22.48
CA ALA A 336 -5.31 5.95 22.84
C ALA A 336 -5.97 4.56 22.84
N VAL A 337 -7.27 4.46 23.13
CA VAL A 337 -8.05 3.21 23.20
C VAL A 337 -8.57 2.77 21.83
N GLN A 338 -8.95 3.71 20.96
CA GLN A 338 -9.63 3.37 19.69
C GLN A 338 -8.83 2.39 18.82
N GLY A 339 -7.52 2.63 18.66
CA GLY A 339 -6.63 1.76 17.88
C GLY A 339 -6.52 0.33 18.45
N PRO A 340 -6.09 0.17 19.72
CA PRO A 340 -6.07 -1.11 20.43
C PRO A 340 -7.42 -1.84 20.46
N LEU A 341 -8.52 -1.14 20.76
CA LEU A 341 -9.87 -1.70 20.89
C LEU A 341 -10.40 -2.19 19.54
N LYS A 342 -10.24 -1.41 18.46
CA LYS A 342 -10.58 -1.83 17.09
C LYS A 342 -9.87 -3.13 16.71
N ARG A 343 -8.57 -3.26 17.03
CA ARG A 343 -7.79 -4.50 16.77
C ARG A 343 -8.26 -5.67 17.62
N ARG A 344 -8.61 -5.43 18.90
CA ARG A 344 -9.20 -6.45 19.79
C ARG A 344 -10.52 -6.95 19.22
N ASN A 345 -11.43 -6.05 18.85
CA ASN A 345 -12.74 -6.39 18.31
C ASN A 345 -12.64 -7.12 16.96
N GLN A 346 -11.73 -6.69 16.08
CA GLN A 346 -11.44 -7.43 14.83
C GLN A 346 -10.86 -8.82 15.07
N LYS A 347 -10.09 -9.03 16.15
CA LYS A 347 -9.60 -10.35 16.53
C LYS A 347 -10.74 -11.21 17.08
N ILE A 348 -11.54 -10.69 18.00
CA ILE A 348 -12.71 -11.37 18.57
C ILE A 348 -13.68 -11.80 17.45
N LYS A 349 -13.98 -10.90 16.51
CA LYS A 349 -14.82 -11.21 15.34
C LYS A 349 -14.25 -12.36 14.52
N ARG A 350 -12.96 -12.28 14.14
CA ARG A 350 -12.29 -13.36 13.39
C ARG A 350 -12.28 -14.69 14.14
N ASP A 351 -12.02 -14.67 15.44
CA ASP A 351 -12.02 -15.88 16.27
C ASP A 351 -13.44 -16.48 16.33
N ARG A 352 -14.48 -15.64 16.48
CA ARG A 352 -15.89 -16.06 16.45
C ARG A 352 -16.29 -16.65 15.09
N ASP A 353 -15.96 -15.97 14.00
CA ASP A 353 -16.24 -16.44 12.62
C ASP A 353 -15.55 -17.79 12.37
N THR A 354 -14.31 -17.93 12.84
CA THR A 354 -13.55 -19.18 12.75
C THR A 354 -14.17 -20.31 13.58
N GLN A 355 -14.69 -20.02 14.78
CA GLN A 355 -15.42 -21.01 15.58
C GLN A 355 -16.75 -21.41 14.93
N ASN A 356 -17.46 -20.46 14.33
CA ASN A 356 -18.70 -20.73 13.60
C ASN A 356 -18.45 -21.61 12.38
N LEU A 357 -17.42 -21.31 11.58
CA LEU A 357 -16.98 -22.15 10.45
C LEU A 357 -16.63 -23.56 10.91
N LEU A 358 -15.83 -23.68 11.98
CA LEU A 358 -15.49 -24.98 12.56
C LEU A 358 -16.74 -25.74 13.02
N ARG A 359 -17.71 -25.05 13.63
CA ARG A 359 -18.97 -25.66 14.09
C ARG A 359 -19.80 -26.14 12.91
N GLN A 360 -19.99 -25.31 11.88
CA GLN A 360 -20.75 -25.68 10.68
C GLN A 360 -20.11 -26.87 9.96
N TRP A 361 -18.77 -26.92 9.88
CA TRP A 361 -18.04 -28.06 9.34
C TRP A 361 -18.26 -29.32 10.18
N GLN A 362 -18.18 -29.21 11.51
CA GLN A 362 -18.39 -30.34 12.43
C GLN A 362 -19.83 -30.89 12.41
N THR A 363 -20.83 -30.04 12.18
CA THR A 363 -22.24 -30.45 12.11
C THR A 363 -22.66 -30.90 10.71
N GLY A 364 -21.77 -30.85 9.72
CA GLY A 364 -22.10 -31.11 8.31
C GLY A 364 -22.98 -30.03 7.67
N ALA A 365 -23.16 -28.88 8.33
CA ALA A 365 -23.88 -27.74 7.77
C ALA A 365 -23.06 -27.03 6.68
N LEU A 366 -21.73 -27.12 6.76
CA LEU A 366 -20.82 -26.67 5.71
C LEU A 366 -20.45 -27.87 4.81
N LYS A 367 -21.16 -28.00 3.68
CA LYS A 367 -21.04 -29.17 2.79
C LYS A 367 -19.69 -29.24 2.07
N GLU A 368 -19.19 -28.10 1.59
CA GLU A 368 -17.94 -28.00 0.83
C GLU A 368 -17.19 -26.72 1.22
N PRO A 369 -16.28 -26.77 2.22
CA PRO A 369 -15.47 -25.61 2.59
C PRO A 369 -14.51 -25.24 1.45
N THR A 370 -14.42 -23.95 1.15
CA THR A 370 -13.41 -23.40 0.25
C THR A 370 -11.98 -23.65 0.78
N PRO A 371 -10.93 -23.60 -0.08
CA PRO A 371 -9.55 -23.76 0.36
C PRO A 371 -9.16 -22.82 1.52
N ASP A 372 -9.62 -21.56 1.49
CA ASP A 372 -9.39 -20.58 2.55
C ASP A 372 -10.11 -20.94 3.86
N GLU A 373 -11.35 -21.42 3.78
CA GLU A 373 -12.09 -21.91 4.94
C GLU A 373 -11.41 -23.14 5.54
N MET A 374 -10.89 -24.05 4.71
CA MET A 374 -10.11 -25.20 5.17
C MET A 374 -8.85 -24.79 5.92
N VAL A 375 -8.11 -23.79 5.43
CA VAL A 375 -6.93 -23.25 6.14
C VAL A 375 -7.33 -22.67 7.51
N ARG A 376 -8.46 -21.96 7.59
CA ARG A 376 -8.99 -21.40 8.85
C ARG A 376 -9.43 -22.50 9.82
N ILE A 377 -10.15 -23.50 9.33
CA ILE A 377 -10.59 -24.69 10.10
C ILE A 377 -9.38 -25.44 10.66
N ASP A 378 -8.36 -25.72 9.84
CA ASP A 378 -7.13 -26.39 10.27
C ASP A 378 -6.34 -25.57 11.29
N GLY A 379 -6.29 -24.25 11.12
CA GLY A 379 -5.72 -23.33 12.10
C GLY A 379 -6.45 -23.41 13.44
N ALA A 380 -7.78 -23.40 13.41
CA ALA A 380 -8.63 -23.52 14.60
C ALA A 380 -8.42 -24.85 15.32
N ILE A 381 -8.39 -25.97 14.59
CA ILE A 381 -8.15 -27.31 15.14
C ILE A 381 -6.77 -27.38 15.80
N ARG A 382 -5.73 -26.84 15.16
CA ARG A 382 -4.38 -26.80 15.73
C ARG A 382 -4.32 -25.96 17.00
N ASN A 383 -4.92 -24.78 16.99
CA ASN A 383 -4.99 -23.92 18.17
C ASN A 383 -5.76 -24.58 19.31
N ARG A 384 -6.86 -25.29 19.00
CA ARG A 384 -7.64 -26.05 19.99
C ARG A 384 -6.82 -27.21 20.56
N LYS A 385 -6.02 -27.91 19.73
CA LYS A 385 -5.09 -28.96 20.18
C LYS A 385 -3.97 -28.40 21.07
N SER A 386 -3.40 -27.23 20.76
CA SER A 386 -2.39 -26.60 21.61
C SER A 386 -2.96 -26.08 22.92
N SER A 387 -4.17 -25.50 22.90
CA SER A 387 -4.86 -25.06 24.10
C SER A 387 -5.29 -26.25 24.95
N ARG A 388 -5.80 -27.33 24.33
CA ARG A 388 -6.13 -28.57 25.01
C ARG A 388 -4.89 -29.24 25.58
N ALA A 389 -3.77 -29.28 24.87
CA ALA A 389 -2.49 -29.73 25.42
C ALA A 389 -1.99 -28.86 26.59
N ARG A 390 -2.25 -27.55 26.57
CA ARG A 390 -1.96 -26.64 27.71
C ARG A 390 -2.88 -26.89 28.90
N TRP A 391 -4.16 -27.14 28.65
CA TRP A 391 -5.16 -27.49 29.66
C TRP A 391 -4.98 -28.89 30.22
N ASP A 392 -4.58 -29.84 29.39
CA ASP A 392 -4.21 -31.20 29.77
C ASP A 392 -2.91 -31.16 30.59
N LYS A 393 -1.95 -30.30 30.23
CA LYS A 393 -0.75 -30.00 31.03
C LYS A 393 -1.07 -29.33 32.38
N LEU A 394 -2.15 -28.54 32.46
CA LEU A 394 -2.66 -27.95 33.71
C LEU A 394 -3.51 -28.92 34.53
N LYS A 395 -4.06 -29.98 33.91
CA LYS A 395 -4.75 -31.09 34.59
C LYS A 395 -3.78 -32.23 34.99
N GLU A 396 -2.59 -32.23 34.41
CA GLU A 396 -1.45 -33.08 34.75
C GLU A 396 -0.74 -32.56 36.02
N ASP A 397 -1.48 -32.41 37.12
CA ASP A 397 -0.96 -32.46 38.50
C ASP A 397 -1.29 -33.81 39.15
N ASN A 398 -1.53 -34.85 38.35
CA ASN A 398 -1.69 -36.24 38.79
C ASN A 398 -1.05 -37.23 37.79
N VAL A 399 0.29 -37.16 37.66
CA VAL A 399 1.05 -37.44 36.42
C VAL A 399 1.68 -38.83 36.27
N VAL A 400 1.92 -39.58 37.34
CA VAL A 400 2.96 -40.63 37.28
C VAL A 400 2.60 -41.82 36.37
N GLU A 401 1.35 -42.29 36.40
CA GLU A 401 0.95 -43.50 35.67
C GLU A 401 0.71 -43.27 34.16
N LYS A 402 0.20 -42.09 33.79
CA LYS A 402 -0.08 -41.75 32.39
C LYS A 402 1.19 -41.33 31.63
N ALA A 403 2.17 -40.73 32.34
CA ALA A 403 3.47 -40.39 31.80
C ALA A 403 4.32 -41.61 31.48
N LYS A 404 4.27 -42.67 32.32
CA LYS A 404 4.95 -43.96 32.05
C LYS A 404 4.46 -44.61 30.76
N ALA A 405 3.15 -44.75 30.58
CA ALA A 405 2.57 -45.39 29.39
C ALA A 405 2.83 -44.58 28.09
N ASN A 406 2.84 -43.25 28.18
CA ASN A 406 3.12 -42.39 27.03
C ASN A 406 4.61 -42.31 26.68
N MET A 407 5.50 -42.34 27.68
CA MET A 407 6.96 -42.42 27.45
C MET A 407 7.37 -43.71 26.77
N GLU A 408 6.80 -44.86 27.13
CA GLU A 408 7.02 -46.12 26.41
C GLU A 408 6.57 -46.03 24.95
N LYS A 409 5.36 -45.50 24.70
CA LYS A 409 4.80 -45.41 23.34
C LYS A 409 5.56 -44.43 22.45
N TRP A 410 6.04 -43.32 23.00
CA TRP A 410 6.85 -42.34 22.26
C TRP A 410 8.30 -42.79 22.08
N GLY A 411 8.88 -43.44 23.09
CA GLY A 411 10.19 -44.08 23.01
C GLY A 411 10.25 -45.07 21.85
N MET A 412 9.23 -45.93 21.72
CA MET A 412 9.12 -46.92 20.64
C MET A 412 9.16 -46.30 19.24
N LYS A 413 8.37 -45.24 19.00
CA LYS A 413 8.32 -44.58 17.68
C LYS A 413 9.60 -43.83 17.33
N MET A 414 10.21 -43.13 18.30
CA MET A 414 11.48 -42.44 18.11
C MET A 414 12.61 -43.42 17.81
N TYR A 415 12.64 -44.56 18.50
CA TYR A 415 13.66 -45.57 18.32
C TYR A 415 13.51 -46.33 16.99
N GLU A 416 12.27 -46.67 16.60
CA GLU A 416 11.99 -47.26 15.28
C GLU A 416 12.45 -46.33 14.15
N LYS A 417 12.25 -45.01 14.29
CA LYS A 417 12.75 -44.02 13.34
C LYS A 417 14.28 -43.96 13.31
N LYS A 418 14.94 -44.14 14.46
CA LYS A 418 16.41 -44.19 14.59
C LYS A 418 16.99 -45.45 13.95
N ILE A 419 16.39 -46.62 14.16
CA ILE A 419 16.76 -47.88 13.49
C ILE A 419 16.62 -47.74 11.97
N ARG A 420 15.49 -47.21 11.48
CA ARG A 420 15.27 -46.97 10.04
C ARG A 420 16.26 -45.95 9.45
N LYS A 421 16.77 -45.01 10.26
CA LYS A 421 17.81 -44.07 9.83
C LYS A 421 19.18 -44.75 9.79
N GLN A 422 19.56 -45.47 10.84
CA GLN A 422 20.82 -46.21 10.89
C GLN A 422 20.92 -47.28 9.80
N ALA A 423 19.83 -47.99 9.50
CA ALA A 423 19.76 -48.91 8.38
C ALA A 423 19.96 -48.22 7.01
N ARG A 424 19.41 -47.00 6.84
CA ARG A 424 19.67 -46.18 5.64
C ARG A 424 21.12 -45.74 5.54
N ASP A 425 21.72 -45.34 6.67
CA ASP A 425 23.10 -44.87 6.72
C ASP A 425 24.10 -46.04 6.53
N PHE A 426 23.78 -47.24 7.02
CA PHE A 426 24.57 -48.46 6.80
C PHE A 426 24.49 -48.93 5.34
N TYR A 427 23.31 -48.87 4.73
CA TYR A 427 23.11 -49.15 3.30
C TYR A 427 23.95 -48.21 2.41
N ARG A 428 23.98 -46.90 2.71
CA ARG A 428 24.83 -45.94 1.98
C ARG A 428 26.32 -46.25 2.06
N ARG A 429 26.74 -47.06 3.03
CA ARG A 429 28.13 -47.52 3.21
C ARG A 429 28.38 -48.91 2.61
N GLY A 430 27.45 -49.44 1.81
CA GLY A 430 27.61 -50.70 1.07
C GLY A 430 27.35 -51.98 1.87
N GLY A 431 26.74 -51.87 3.05
CA GLY A 431 26.67 -53.01 3.99
C GLY A 431 25.58 -54.05 3.72
N TRP A 432 24.50 -53.74 2.99
CA TRP A 432 23.41 -54.67 2.66
C TRP A 432 22.95 -54.48 1.21
N SER A 433 22.56 -55.56 0.53
CA SER A 433 21.96 -55.45 -0.81
C SER A 433 20.54 -54.84 -0.74
N PRO A 434 20.04 -54.18 -1.81
CA PRO A 434 18.71 -53.57 -1.83
C PRO A 434 17.57 -54.55 -1.52
N SER A 435 17.72 -55.82 -1.90
CA SER A 435 16.74 -56.90 -1.70
C SER A 435 16.67 -57.41 -0.25
N GLU A 436 17.77 -57.36 0.50
CA GLU A 436 17.83 -57.84 1.89
C GLU A 436 17.29 -56.80 2.90
N ARG A 437 17.20 -55.54 2.48
CA ARG A 437 16.94 -54.40 3.36
C ARG A 437 15.58 -54.44 4.08
N PRO A 438 14.44 -54.77 3.44
CA PRO A 438 13.16 -54.82 4.14
C PRO A 438 13.16 -55.88 5.24
N ALA A 439 13.64 -57.09 4.92
CA ALA A 439 13.68 -58.21 5.85
C ALA A 439 14.58 -57.94 7.08
N LYS A 440 15.78 -57.37 6.86
CA LYS A 440 16.72 -57.03 7.96
C LYS A 440 16.21 -55.89 8.86
N VAL A 441 15.52 -54.90 8.29
CA VAL A 441 14.90 -53.82 9.07
C VAL A 441 13.74 -54.35 9.89
N ASP A 442 12.90 -55.21 9.31
CA ASP A 442 11.75 -55.79 10.01
C ASP A 442 12.19 -56.78 11.10
N GLU A 443 13.27 -57.53 10.88
CA GLU A 443 13.90 -58.39 11.89
C GLU A 443 14.43 -57.58 13.08
N ALA A 444 15.14 -56.47 12.83
CA ALA A 444 15.64 -55.59 13.90
C ALA A 444 14.51 -54.91 14.68
N ILE A 445 13.43 -54.49 14.01
CA ILE A 445 12.24 -53.92 14.67
C ILE A 445 11.53 -55.00 15.51
N ARG A 446 11.51 -56.26 15.05
CA ARG A 446 10.89 -57.38 15.77
C ARG A 446 11.69 -57.77 17.01
N GLU A 447 13.02 -57.91 16.91
CA GLU A 447 13.91 -58.15 18.06
C GLU A 447 13.76 -57.04 19.11
N PHE A 448 13.67 -55.78 18.68
CA PHE A 448 13.46 -54.64 19.57
C PHE A 448 12.12 -54.73 20.32
N ARG A 449 11.04 -55.10 19.62
CA ARG A 449 9.70 -55.27 20.24
C ARG A 449 9.66 -56.42 21.24
N GLN A 450 10.45 -57.48 21.02
CA GLN A 450 10.49 -58.64 21.92
C GLN A 450 11.35 -58.41 23.16
N LEU A 451 12.45 -57.67 23.03
CA LEU A 451 13.39 -57.46 24.14
C LEU A 451 13.06 -56.23 24.99
N GLY A 452 12.30 -55.27 24.47
CA GLY A 452 12.06 -54.00 25.13
C GLY A 452 13.28 -53.07 25.12
N HIS A 453 13.08 -51.82 25.55
CA HIS A 453 14.05 -50.73 25.35
C HIS A 453 15.43 -50.97 25.98
N ILE A 454 15.47 -51.52 27.20
CA ILE A 454 16.70 -51.64 27.99
C ILE A 454 17.52 -52.84 27.52
N GLU A 455 16.90 -54.01 27.33
CA GLU A 455 17.61 -55.21 26.90
C GLU A 455 18.06 -55.15 25.44
N TYR A 456 17.28 -54.51 24.56
CA TYR A 456 17.75 -54.29 23.20
C TYR A 456 18.93 -53.31 23.15
N ALA A 457 18.95 -52.27 23.97
CA ALA A 457 20.09 -51.35 24.04
C ALA A 457 21.35 -52.06 24.53
N LYS A 458 21.25 -52.95 25.52
CA LYS A 458 22.35 -53.81 25.98
C LYS A 458 22.82 -54.77 24.89
N LEU A 459 21.90 -55.46 24.21
CA LEU A 459 22.22 -56.40 23.12
C LEU A 459 22.89 -55.68 21.94
N HIS A 460 22.37 -54.52 21.55
CA HIS A 460 22.91 -53.73 20.44
C HIS A 460 24.29 -53.14 20.79
N ALA A 461 24.48 -52.67 22.02
CA ALA A 461 25.79 -52.25 22.52
C ALA A 461 26.77 -53.43 22.47
N ALA A 462 26.39 -54.61 22.99
CA ALA A 462 27.22 -55.81 22.95
C ALA A 462 27.60 -56.24 21.52
N ARG A 463 26.67 -56.17 20.56
CA ARG A 463 26.92 -56.46 19.13
C ARG A 463 27.89 -55.44 18.49
N GLN A 464 27.75 -54.15 18.81
CA GLN A 464 28.68 -53.12 18.31
C GLN A 464 30.09 -53.27 18.90
N TYR A 465 30.20 -53.67 20.17
CA TYR A 465 31.49 -53.97 20.80
C TYR A 465 32.13 -55.24 20.22
N LYS A 466 31.34 -56.29 19.95
CA LYS A 466 31.83 -57.53 19.31
C LYS A 466 32.35 -57.29 17.88
N MET A 467 31.78 -56.33 17.15
CA MET A 467 32.27 -55.94 15.82
C MET A 467 33.53 -55.06 15.86
N LYS A 468 33.88 -54.47 17.01
CA LYS A 468 35.07 -53.61 17.17
C LYS A 468 36.31 -54.33 17.72
N GLY A 469 36.20 -55.61 18.07
CA GLY A 469 37.37 -56.43 18.42
C GLY A 469 38.09 -55.99 19.71
N GLU A 470 37.39 -55.40 20.68
CA GLU A 470 37.96 -55.02 21.98
C GLU A 470 37.26 -55.77 23.13
N GLY A 471 38.07 -56.30 24.04
CA GLY A 471 37.76 -57.35 25.00
C GLY A 471 36.65 -57.08 26.03
N SER A 472 36.11 -58.18 26.54
CA SER A 472 34.86 -58.31 27.30
C SER A 472 34.90 -58.00 28.80
N GLU A 473 35.85 -57.21 29.31
CA GLU A 473 36.05 -57.07 30.77
C GLU A 473 35.50 -55.79 31.43
N MET A 474 35.01 -54.81 30.67
CA MET A 474 34.66 -53.49 31.26
C MET A 474 33.17 -53.31 31.63
N VAL A 475 32.28 -54.24 31.26
CA VAL A 475 30.82 -54.10 31.49
C VAL A 475 30.37 -54.64 32.86
N ALA A 476 31.18 -55.45 33.55
CA ALA A 476 30.82 -56.00 34.86
C ALA A 476 30.96 -54.99 36.03
N ARG A 477 31.70 -53.87 35.84
CA ARG A 477 31.97 -52.92 36.94
C ARG A 477 31.00 -51.73 37.02
N THR A 478 30.35 -51.35 35.92
CA THR A 478 29.48 -50.15 35.90
C THR A 478 28.02 -50.43 36.28
N ALA A 479 27.62 -51.71 36.36
CA ALA A 479 26.27 -52.09 36.78
C ALA A 479 26.09 -52.25 38.30
N SER A 480 27.17 -52.15 39.09
CA SER A 480 27.16 -52.46 40.53
C SER A 480 27.15 -51.23 41.46
N SER A 481 27.22 -49.99 40.96
CA SER A 481 27.39 -48.79 41.82
C SER A 481 26.17 -47.87 41.96
N ALA A 482 24.98 -48.35 41.61
CA ALA A 482 23.74 -47.57 41.76
C ALA A 482 22.76 -48.27 42.71
N ASN A 483 23.16 -48.43 43.97
CA ASN A 483 22.22 -48.59 45.07
C ASN A 483 22.87 -48.13 46.38
N THR A 484 22.04 -47.61 47.30
CA THR A 484 22.27 -47.20 48.71
C THR A 484 22.90 -45.82 49.00
N LYS A 485 22.00 -44.84 49.23
CA LYS A 485 21.72 -44.09 50.48
C LYS A 485 22.82 -43.78 51.51
N ASP A 486 22.76 -42.51 51.94
CA ASP A 486 22.77 -41.97 53.33
C ASP A 486 24.08 -41.52 54.01
N VAL A 487 24.05 -40.23 54.44
CA VAL A 487 24.27 -39.73 55.83
C VAL A 487 25.60 -39.06 56.24
N GLN A 488 25.45 -37.78 56.66
CA GLN A 488 26.03 -37.00 57.77
C GLN A 488 27.37 -36.21 57.72
N ASP A 489 27.20 -34.94 58.16
CA ASP A 489 27.91 -34.12 59.14
C ASP A 489 29.33 -33.56 58.91
N ILE A 490 29.43 -32.24 59.11
CA ILE A 490 30.31 -31.44 60.02
C ILE A 490 30.34 -30.01 59.44
N GLN A 491 29.59 -29.03 59.96
CA GLN A 491 29.82 -28.17 61.15
C GLN A 491 30.99 -27.17 61.08
N ASP A 492 30.59 -25.92 61.35
CA ASP A 492 31.27 -24.82 62.06
C ASP A 492 32.33 -23.96 61.32
N ASP A 493 31.98 -22.68 61.10
CA ASP A 493 32.23 -21.56 62.05
C ASP A 493 32.60 -20.20 61.40
N ARG A 494 32.09 -19.14 62.04
CA ARG A 494 32.55 -17.72 62.08
C ARG A 494 32.27 -16.77 60.90
N VAL A 495 31.99 -15.46 61.10
CA VAL A 495 31.49 -14.60 62.20
C VAL A 495 31.45 -13.16 61.61
N LEU A 496 30.39 -12.40 61.95
CA LEU A 496 30.22 -10.93 62.09
C LEU A 496 30.77 -9.93 61.07
N SER A 497 29.86 -9.06 60.57
CA SER A 497 29.70 -7.63 60.94
C SER A 497 28.76 -6.97 59.90
N GLU A 498 27.54 -6.58 60.21
CA GLU A 498 27.09 -5.33 60.86
C GLU A 498 27.11 -4.08 59.94
N ASP A 499 25.97 -3.38 60.02
CA ASP A 499 25.66 -1.98 59.71
C ASP A 499 25.38 -1.52 58.26
N ASP A 500 24.12 -1.17 57.99
CA ASP A 500 23.75 0.25 57.87
C ASP A 500 22.22 0.45 57.91
N ASP A 501 21.79 1.19 58.94
CA ASP A 501 20.51 1.88 59.11
C ASP A 501 20.32 2.98 58.07
N ILE A 502 19.14 3.08 57.44
CA ILE A 502 18.46 4.35 57.17
C ILE A 502 16.96 4.10 57.28
N GLY A 503 16.36 4.68 58.32
CA GLY A 503 14.91 4.85 58.43
C GLY A 503 14.42 6.03 57.59
N ASP A 504 13.12 6.04 57.33
CA ASP A 504 12.31 7.27 57.38
C ASP A 504 10.83 6.88 57.45
N ASP A 505 10.22 7.33 58.55
CA ASP A 505 8.80 7.42 58.79
C ASP A 505 8.15 8.39 57.79
N ILE A 506 6.88 8.17 57.42
CA ILE A 506 5.88 9.24 57.21
C ILE A 506 4.48 8.63 57.36
N GLU A 507 3.66 9.42 58.03
CA GLU A 507 2.44 9.13 58.75
C GLU A 507 1.19 8.88 57.88
N PHE A 508 0.21 8.27 58.55
CA PHE A 508 -1.19 8.13 58.17
C PHE A 508 -1.91 9.48 58.11
N GLU A 509 -2.79 9.67 57.12
CA GLU A 509 -4.04 10.42 57.31
C GLU A 509 -5.21 9.68 56.65
N ASP A 510 -6.27 9.55 57.44
CA ASP A 510 -7.57 8.95 57.16
C ASP A 510 -8.52 9.92 56.43
N GLU A 511 -9.69 9.37 56.06
CA GLU A 511 -10.97 10.04 55.78
C GLU A 511 -11.19 10.71 54.40
N HIS A 512 -12.01 10.08 53.56
CA HIS A 512 -13.40 10.54 53.38
C HIS A 512 -14.29 9.51 52.68
N VAL A 513 -15.39 9.22 53.36
CA VAL A 513 -16.56 8.46 52.92
C VAL A 513 -17.48 9.40 52.13
N PHE A 514 -17.90 9.00 50.94
CA PHE A 514 -19.16 9.46 50.34
C PHE A 514 -19.85 8.26 49.68
N THR A 515 -20.93 7.82 50.33
CA THR A 515 -21.97 6.95 49.79
C THR A 515 -23.05 7.85 49.20
N GLU A 516 -23.35 7.71 47.92
CA GLU A 516 -24.64 8.14 47.37
C GLU A 516 -25.28 6.96 46.64
N ASP A 517 -26.44 6.60 47.17
CA ASP A 517 -27.42 5.69 46.59
C ASP A 517 -28.00 6.32 45.31
N VAL A 518 -28.08 5.54 44.23
CA VAL A 518 -28.87 5.89 43.05
C VAL A 518 -29.86 4.75 42.77
N ASP A 519 -31.13 5.12 42.77
CA ASP A 519 -32.30 4.28 42.55
C ASP A 519 -32.27 3.51 41.21
N PRO A 520 -32.88 2.31 41.13
CA PRO A 520 -32.93 1.50 39.92
C PRO A 520 -34.34 1.53 39.31
N ASP A 521 -34.71 2.55 38.55
CA ASP A 521 -35.90 2.53 37.70
C ASP A 521 -35.78 3.59 36.59
N ASP A 522 -35.29 3.20 35.41
CA ASP A 522 -35.56 3.87 34.13
C ASP A 522 -34.98 3.04 32.97
N ASP A 523 -35.60 1.88 32.73
CA ASP A 523 -35.49 1.14 31.47
C ASP A 523 -36.91 0.98 30.92
N MET A 524 -37.17 1.55 29.72
CA MET A 524 -38.10 1.07 28.67
C MET A 524 -38.81 2.23 27.94
N GLU A 525 -38.15 2.87 26.97
CA GLU A 525 -38.83 3.51 25.83
C GLU A 525 -37.82 3.89 24.72
N PHE A 526 -37.37 2.92 23.91
CA PHE A 526 -36.54 3.24 22.73
C PHE A 526 -36.77 2.37 21.48
N GLU A 527 -37.71 1.42 21.50
CA GLU A 527 -37.93 0.51 20.36
C GLU A 527 -39.09 0.91 19.42
N HIS A 528 -39.85 1.97 19.71
CA HIS A 528 -41.04 2.32 18.90
C HIS A 528 -40.78 3.27 17.71
N ASP A 529 -39.62 3.93 17.64
CA ASP A 529 -39.35 4.96 16.62
C ASP A 529 -38.73 4.41 15.32
N ILE A 530 -38.15 3.21 15.33
CA ILE A 530 -37.49 2.63 14.14
C ILE A 530 -38.49 2.00 13.17
N VAL A 531 -39.66 1.57 13.66
CA VAL A 531 -40.69 0.93 12.81
C VAL A 531 -41.51 1.99 12.03
N SER A 532 -41.67 3.18 12.58
CA SER A 532 -42.44 4.28 11.96
C SER A 532 -41.73 4.93 10.77
N ALA A 533 -40.39 5.00 10.79
CA ALA A 533 -39.60 5.60 9.72
C ALA A 533 -39.53 4.74 8.44
N ASN A 534 -39.54 3.40 8.58
CA ASN A 534 -39.50 2.49 7.42
C ASN A 534 -40.84 2.40 6.68
N LYS A 535 -41.95 2.74 7.33
CA LYS A 535 -43.27 2.78 6.68
C LYS A 535 -43.42 4.03 5.80
N ALA A 536 -42.93 5.19 6.25
CA ALA A 536 -42.95 6.42 5.47
C ALA A 536 -42.04 6.38 4.22
N TYR A 537 -40.96 5.58 4.25
CA TYR A 537 -40.05 5.43 3.11
C TYR A 537 -40.65 4.60 1.94
N ASN A 538 -41.52 3.63 2.24
CA ASN A 538 -42.12 2.79 1.21
C ASN A 538 -43.37 3.42 0.56
N ASP A 539 -44.02 4.38 1.23
CA ASP A 539 -45.25 5.03 0.73
C ASP A 539 -44.97 6.21 -0.24
N HIS A 540 -43.71 6.50 -0.59
CA HIS A 540 -43.33 7.59 -1.51
C HIS A 540 -42.61 7.16 -2.80
N ARG A 541 -42.75 5.89 -3.19
CA ARG A 541 -42.36 5.43 -4.53
C ARG A 541 -43.41 5.89 -5.55
N MET A 542 -43.28 7.12 -6.04
CA MET A 542 -44.08 7.65 -7.13
C MET A 542 -43.85 6.83 -8.40
N GLU A 543 -44.92 6.24 -8.91
CA GLU A 543 -45.01 5.66 -10.25
C GLU A 543 -44.91 6.80 -11.28
N ILE A 544 -43.96 6.68 -12.22
CA ILE A 544 -43.90 7.54 -13.41
C ILE A 544 -44.81 6.88 -14.45
N PRO A 545 -45.79 7.59 -15.02
CA PRO A 545 -46.67 7.03 -16.03
C PRO A 545 -45.93 6.87 -17.36
N ASP A 546 -46.09 5.69 -17.95
CA ASP A 546 -45.74 5.44 -19.34
C ASP A 546 -46.53 6.41 -20.23
N SER A 547 -45.83 7.20 -21.03
CA SER A 547 -46.43 7.97 -22.12
C SER A 547 -46.11 7.26 -23.43
N GLU A 548 -47.15 6.63 -23.96
CA GLU A 548 -47.31 6.29 -25.37
C GLU A 548 -47.42 7.57 -26.23
N ASN A 549 -47.24 7.38 -27.54
CA ASN A 549 -47.34 8.30 -28.69
C ASN A 549 -45.99 8.74 -29.27
N ASP A 550 -45.72 8.69 -30.57
CA ASP A 550 -46.49 8.26 -31.74
C ASP A 550 -45.49 7.99 -32.88
N ASP A 551 -45.84 7.00 -33.71
CA ASP A 551 -45.28 6.76 -35.05
C ASP A 551 -45.64 7.90 -36.00
N VAL A 552 -44.67 8.66 -36.53
CA VAL A 552 -44.84 9.40 -37.81
C VAL A 552 -43.51 9.50 -38.56
N LEU A 553 -43.45 8.77 -39.69
CA LEU A 553 -42.84 9.04 -41.01
C LEU A 553 -41.54 9.85 -41.11
N ASN A 554 -40.53 9.26 -41.76
CA ASN A 554 -39.58 9.99 -42.62
C ASN A 554 -39.41 9.24 -43.93
N GLU A 555 -40.15 9.69 -44.95
CA GLU A 555 -39.76 9.61 -46.35
C GLU A 555 -39.05 10.92 -46.75
N ASP A 556 -38.11 10.72 -47.65
CA ASP A 556 -37.40 11.56 -48.63
C ASP A 556 -37.74 13.04 -48.89
N ASP A 557 -36.79 13.67 -49.61
CA ASP A 557 -36.76 14.97 -50.30
C ASP A 557 -36.22 16.14 -49.45
N GLY A 558 -35.22 16.95 -49.85
CA GLY A 558 -34.74 17.31 -51.18
C GLY A 558 -35.03 18.78 -51.48
N ALA A 559 -34.22 19.71 -50.95
CA ALA A 559 -34.08 21.14 -51.34
C ALA A 559 -32.91 21.71 -50.52
N ASP A 560 -31.77 22.15 -51.07
CA ASP A 560 -31.51 23.29 -51.98
C ASP A 560 -32.26 24.56 -51.60
N ASP A 561 -31.69 25.31 -50.66
CA ASP A 561 -31.96 26.73 -50.46
C ASP A 561 -30.65 27.43 -50.08
N GLY A 562 -30.10 28.17 -51.03
CA GLY A 562 -28.95 29.04 -50.85
C GLY A 562 -29.28 30.22 -49.94
N LEU A 563 -28.39 30.45 -48.97
CA LEU A 563 -28.28 31.71 -48.26
C LEU A 563 -26.79 32.03 -48.09
N GLU A 564 -26.33 33.08 -48.78
CA GLU A 564 -25.14 33.82 -48.39
C GLU A 564 -25.38 34.44 -46.99
N PRO A 565 -24.31 34.65 -46.21
CA PRO A 565 -24.00 36.05 -45.96
C PRO A 565 -22.51 36.39 -45.98
N GLU A 566 -22.32 37.60 -46.49
CA GLU A 566 -21.21 38.52 -46.34
C GLU A 566 -20.71 38.61 -44.88
N ASP A 567 -19.38 38.49 -44.70
CA ASP A 567 -18.54 39.39 -43.91
C ASP A 567 -17.10 38.82 -43.87
N ASN A 568 -16.32 39.18 -44.90
CA ASN A 568 -14.88 38.91 -44.93
C ASN A 568 -14.15 39.88 -43.98
N ILE A 569 -13.91 39.44 -42.74
CA ILE A 569 -12.89 40.07 -41.89
C ILE A 569 -11.52 39.58 -42.38
N VAL A 570 -10.91 40.38 -43.25
CA VAL A 570 -9.51 40.22 -43.65
C VAL A 570 -8.62 40.70 -42.50
N PHE A 571 -8.07 39.76 -41.73
CA PHE A 571 -6.90 40.06 -40.90
C PHE A 571 -5.67 40.11 -41.80
N SER A 572 -4.89 41.18 -41.72
CA SER A 572 -3.69 41.36 -42.53
C SER A 572 -2.60 40.36 -42.15
N ASP A 573 -1.98 39.75 -43.16
CA ASP A 573 -0.82 38.83 -43.10
C ASP A 573 0.42 39.38 -42.37
N GLU A 574 0.37 40.62 -41.88
CA GLU A 574 1.50 41.37 -41.37
C GLU A 574 1.94 40.88 -39.96
N LEU A 575 1.00 40.37 -39.15
CA LEU A 575 1.32 39.78 -37.85
C LEU A 575 1.96 38.37 -37.97
N TYR A 576 1.78 37.71 -39.11
CA TYR A 576 2.29 36.35 -39.36
C TYR A 576 3.79 36.34 -39.71
N ARG A 577 4.31 37.43 -40.28
CA ARG A 577 5.74 37.52 -40.64
C ARG A 577 6.65 37.87 -39.47
N GLU A 578 6.14 38.56 -38.45
CA GLU A 578 6.98 39.11 -37.38
C GLU A 578 7.44 38.05 -36.35
N HIS A 579 6.90 36.83 -36.38
CA HIS A 579 7.22 35.77 -35.39
C HIS A 579 7.85 34.51 -35.99
N ARG A 580 8.33 34.57 -37.23
CA ARG A 580 9.16 33.51 -37.79
C ARG A 580 10.59 33.70 -37.25
N MET A 581 10.99 32.91 -36.25
CA MET A 581 12.40 32.77 -35.91
C MET A 581 13.10 32.14 -37.12
N GLU A 582 13.88 32.94 -37.84
CA GLU A 582 14.84 32.43 -38.81
C GLU A 582 15.86 31.57 -38.05
N ILE A 583 15.84 30.27 -38.33
CA ILE A 583 16.93 29.37 -37.99
C ILE A 583 18.12 29.83 -38.85
N PRO A 584 19.25 30.25 -38.28
CA PRO A 584 20.39 30.63 -39.09
C PRO A 584 20.88 29.39 -39.85
N ASP A 585 20.91 29.51 -41.18
CA ASP A 585 21.55 28.53 -42.05
C ASP A 585 22.99 28.35 -41.58
N SER A 586 23.32 27.13 -41.14
CA SER A 586 24.68 26.76 -40.79
C SER A 586 25.50 26.65 -42.06
N GLU A 587 26.17 27.75 -42.42
CA GLU A 587 27.20 27.78 -43.46
C GLU A 587 28.32 26.79 -43.12
N ASP A 588 28.52 25.86 -44.06
CA ASP A 588 29.75 25.19 -44.45
C ASP A 588 30.96 25.31 -43.52
N SER A 589 31.24 24.22 -42.80
CA SER A 589 32.61 23.90 -42.38
C SER A 589 33.06 22.62 -43.07
N ASP A 590 33.49 22.79 -44.32
CA ASP A 590 34.48 21.90 -44.92
C ASP A 590 35.71 21.88 -44.02
N SER A 591 35.89 20.78 -43.28
CA SER A 591 37.17 20.46 -42.66
C SER A 591 37.61 19.08 -43.12
N ASP A 592 38.56 19.11 -44.03
CA ASP A 592 39.41 18.01 -44.47
C ASP A 592 39.84 17.13 -43.29
N TRP A 593 39.39 15.88 -43.30
CA TRP A 593 39.95 14.83 -42.44
C TRP A 593 40.84 13.92 -43.29
N ASN A 594 42.14 14.21 -43.24
CA ASN A 594 43.21 13.44 -43.88
C ASN A 594 44.27 13.05 -42.82
N GLY A 595 44.64 11.77 -42.80
CA GLY A 595 45.69 11.15 -41.96
C GLY A 595 45.11 10.14 -40.97
N LYS A 596 45.29 8.81 -41.06
CA LYS A 596 46.53 8.01 -41.22
C LYS A 596 47.68 8.52 -40.34
N ASP A 597 47.73 8.04 -39.10
CA ASP A 597 48.62 6.96 -38.63
C ASP A 597 48.11 6.38 -37.30
#